data_AF-X1A5H1-F1
#
_entry.id   AF-X1A5H1-F1
#
_cell.length_a   1.000
_cell.length_b   1.000
_cell.length_c   1.000
_cell.angle_alpha   90.00
_cell.angle_beta   90.00
_cell.angle_gamma   90.00
#
_symmetry.space_group_name_H-M   'P 1'
#
loop_
_entity.id
_entity.type
_entity.pdbx_description
1 polymer ?
#
loop_
_entity_poly.entity_id
_entity_poly.type
_entity_poly.pdbx_seq_one_letter_code
_entity_poly.pdbx_strand_id
1 'polypeptide(L)'
;PSKTSFVIVMISEAMALYETERLLSGLYQHEIPFSNIIVNQIFPESIDCKFCQSRRNMQLKNLKEIRYLYEDDFNLIEVPLFDTEIRGYEQLKKLGKYLFQ
;
A
#
# COMPACT_ATOMS: atom_id res chain seq x y z
N PRO A 1 5.98 -3.05 -21.54
CA PRO A 1 4.72 -2.75 -20.81
C PRO A 1 3.56 -3.74 -21.05
N SER A 2 3.34 -4.23 -22.28
CA SER A 2 2.15 -5.06 -22.60
C SER A 2 2.24 -6.54 -22.20
N LYS A 3 3.40 -7.03 -21.76
CA LYS A 3 3.63 -8.44 -21.37
C LYS A 3 4.03 -8.63 -19.91
N THR A 4 4.68 -7.63 -19.32
CA THR A 4 5.19 -7.67 -17.95
C THR A 4 4.94 -6.32 -17.28
N SER A 5 4.70 -6.35 -15.97
CA SER A 5 4.56 -5.17 -15.11
C SER A 5 5.01 -5.53 -13.70
N PHE A 6 5.59 -4.55 -13.00
CA PHE A 6 5.98 -4.65 -11.60
C PHE A 6 4.90 -4.02 -10.72
N VAL A 7 4.61 -4.64 -9.57
CA VAL A 7 3.66 -4.14 -8.57
C VAL A 7 4.42 -3.86 -7.29
N ILE A 8 4.31 -2.63 -6.81
CA ILE A 8 5.00 -2.19 -5.60
C ILE A 8 4.10 -2.45 -4.40
N VAL A 9 4.68 -2.92 -3.30
CA VAL A 9 3.96 -3.11 -2.02
C VAL A 9 4.75 -2.42 -0.93
N MET A 10 4.10 -1.54 -0.18
CA MET A 10 4.69 -0.79 0.92
C MET A 10 3.74 -0.71 2.12
N ILE A 11 4.23 -0.22 3.26
CA ILE A 11 3.40 0.17 4.40
C ILE A 11 3.42 1.70 4.54
N SER A 12 2.43 2.26 5.22
CA SER A 12 2.26 3.71 5.36
C SER A 12 3.20 4.34 6.42
N GLU A 13 4.51 4.19 6.24
CA GLU A 13 5.57 4.69 7.13
C GLU A 13 6.64 5.48 6.36
N ALA A 14 7.27 6.46 7.01
CA ALA A 14 8.24 7.35 6.37
C ALA A 14 9.46 6.61 5.78
N MET A 15 9.98 5.59 6.48
CA MET A 15 11.09 4.78 5.94
C MET A 15 10.66 3.96 4.72
N ALA A 16 9.43 3.44 4.71
CA ALA A 16 8.90 2.69 3.58
C ALA A 16 8.70 3.60 2.35
N LEU A 17 8.31 4.86 2.55
CA LEU A 17 8.25 5.86 1.47
C LEU A 17 9.63 6.09 0.86
N TYR A 18 10.65 6.35 1.68
CA TYR A 18 12.02 6.56 1.20
C TYR A 18 12.56 5.36 0.42
N GLU A 19 12.37 4.13 0.92
CA GLU A 19 12.80 2.93 0.19
C GLU A 19 12.01 2.73 -1.11
N THR A 20 10.74 3.12 -1.14
CA THR A 20 9.91 3.06 -2.35
C THR A 20 10.43 4.04 -3.41
N GLU A 21 10.81 5.26 -3.05
CA GLU A 21 11.42 6.22 -3.99
C GLU A 21 12.72 5.69 -4.60
N ARG A 22 13.55 5.02 -3.79
CA ARG A 22 14.78 4.38 -4.27
C ARG A 22 14.47 3.23 -5.24
N LEU A 23 13.47 2.41 -4.94
CA LEU A 23 13.01 1.34 -5.82
C LEU A 23 12.48 1.90 -7.15
N LEU A 24 11.61 2.93 -7.10
CA LEU A 24 11.05 3.60 -8.27
C LEU A 24 12.15 4.15 -9.18
N SER A 25 13.14 4.83 -8.61
CA SER A 25 14.30 5.34 -9.34
C SER A 25 15.05 4.23 -10.08
N GLY A 26 15.23 3.06 -9.45
CA GLY A 26 15.85 1.90 -10.08
C GLY A 26 14.99 1.31 -11.21
N LEU A 27 13.67 1.19 -11.00
CA LEU A 27 12.74 0.69 -12.03
C LEU A 27 12.73 1.60 -13.27
N TYR A 28 12.75 2.92 -13.08
CA TYR A 28 12.87 3.89 -14.17
C TYR A 28 14.18 3.75 -14.94
N GLN A 29 15.31 3.63 -14.24
CA GLN A 29 16.62 3.47 -14.87
C GLN A 29 16.72 2.20 -15.74
N HIS A 30 16.02 1.14 -15.34
CA HIS A 30 15.99 -0.12 -16.07
C HIS A 30 14.80 -0.26 -17.02
N GLU A 31 14.02 0.80 -17.23
CA GLU A 31 12.83 0.83 -18.10
C GLU A 31 11.83 -0.30 -17.78
N ILE A 32 11.76 -0.70 -16.51
CA ILE A 32 10.84 -1.74 -16.04
C ILE A 32 9.46 -1.09 -15.85
N PRO A 33 8.41 -1.54 -16.54
CA PRO A 33 7.08 -0.95 -16.42
C PRO A 33 6.47 -1.28 -15.05
N PHE A 34 5.83 -0.30 -14.44
CA PHE A 34 5.01 -0.46 -13.24
C PHE A 34 3.87 0.56 -13.28
N SER A 35 2.74 0.21 -12.68
CA SER A 35 1.54 1.06 -12.69
C SER A 35 0.70 0.95 -11.42
N ASN A 36 1.08 0.08 -10.49
CA ASN A 36 0.30 -0.20 -9.28
C ASN A 36 1.20 -0.10 -8.05
N ILE A 37 0.70 0.59 -7.02
CA ILE A 37 1.31 0.67 -5.70
C ILE A 37 0.27 0.24 -4.67
N ILE A 38 0.59 -0.78 -3.89
CA ILE A 38 -0.25 -1.30 -2.80
C ILE A 38 0.30 -0.77 -1.48
N VAL A 39 -0.52 -0.02 -0.75
CA VAL A 39 -0.25 0.42 0.61
C VAL A 39 -0.95 -0.53 1.58
N ASN A 40 -0.18 -1.42 2.19
CA ASN A 40 -0.66 -2.50 3.05
C ASN A 40 -0.67 -2.09 4.53
N GLN A 41 -1.39 -2.88 5.33
CA GLN A 41 -1.44 -2.79 6.80
C GLN A 41 -1.93 -1.44 7.32
N ILE A 42 -2.89 -0.83 6.63
CA ILE A 42 -3.54 0.40 7.11
C ILE A 42 -4.44 0.04 8.29
N PHE A 43 -4.14 0.57 9.47
CA PHE A 43 -4.96 0.34 10.66
C PHE A 43 -6.40 0.75 10.38
N PRO A 44 -7.40 -0.13 10.57
CA PRO A 44 -8.79 0.22 10.36
C PRO A 44 -9.23 1.29 11.37
N GLU A 45 -10.32 1.97 11.04
CA GLU A 45 -10.95 2.88 11.98
C GLU A 45 -11.48 2.08 13.18
N SER A 46 -11.15 2.55 14.39
CA SER A 46 -11.50 1.89 15.64
C SER A 46 -12.01 2.92 16.63
N ILE A 47 -13.20 2.69 17.18
CA ILE A 47 -13.87 3.63 18.09
C ILE A 47 -13.29 3.52 19.52
N ASP A 48 -12.93 2.30 19.95
CA ASP A 48 -12.62 2.03 21.37
C ASP A 48 -11.13 1.80 21.68
N CYS A 49 -10.21 2.08 20.74
CA CYS A 49 -8.78 1.84 20.92
C CYS A 49 -7.93 3.10 20.64
N LYS A 50 -7.52 3.80 21.70
CA LYS A 50 -6.66 5.01 21.60
C LYS A 50 -5.33 4.76 20.90
N PHE A 51 -4.68 3.62 21.18
CA PHE A 51 -3.42 3.24 20.54
C PHE A 51 -3.60 3.03 19.03
N CYS A 52 -4.64 2.31 18.64
CA CYS A 52 -4.98 2.03 17.25
C CYS A 52 -5.29 3.33 16.48
N GLN A 53 -6.07 4.24 17.09
CA GLN A 53 -6.33 5.56 16.52
C GLN A 53 -5.06 6.39 16.34
N SER A 54 -4.16 6.38 17.34
CA SER A 54 -2.87 7.08 17.24
C SER A 54 -2.01 6.53 16.09
N ARG A 55 -1.93 5.20 15.95
CA ARG A 55 -1.23 4.54 14.84
C ARG A 55 -1.86 4.86 13.49
N ARG A 56 -3.19 4.78 13.37
CA ARG A 56 -3.93 5.17 12.16
C ARG A 56 -3.67 6.63 11.80
N ASN A 57 -3.71 7.55 12.76
CA ASN A 57 -3.45 8.97 12.50
C ASN A 57 -2.03 9.24 12.00
N MET A 58 -1.04 8.50 12.48
CA MET A 58 0.33 8.56 11.95
C MET A 58 0.36 8.06 10.50
N GLN A 59 -0.25 6.91 10.22
CA GLN A 59 -0.35 6.37 8.86
C GLN A 59 -1.08 7.35 7.93
N LEU A 60 -2.21 7.93 8.33
CA LEU A 60 -2.98 8.87 7.51
C LEU A 60 -2.18 10.12 7.10
N LYS A 61 -1.20 10.56 7.90
CA LYS A 61 -0.31 11.66 7.50
C LYS A 61 0.58 11.23 6.33
N ASN A 62 1.24 10.08 6.45
CA ASN A 62 2.09 9.54 5.40
C ASN A 62 1.26 9.17 4.15
N LEU A 63 0.05 8.65 4.34
CA LEU A 63 -0.85 8.28 3.24
C LEU A 63 -1.27 9.50 2.42
N LYS A 64 -1.46 10.66 3.04
CA LYS A 64 -1.70 11.91 2.30
C LYS A 64 -0.54 12.29 1.40
N GLU A 65 0.69 12.12 1.88
CA GLU A 65 1.91 12.36 1.11
C GLU A 65 2.05 11.34 -0.03
N ILE A 66 1.86 10.05 0.26
CA ILE A 66 1.85 8.97 -0.74
C ILE A 66 0.83 9.26 -1.86
N ARG A 67 -0.40 9.65 -1.51
CA ARG A 67 -1.43 10.03 -2.48
C ARG A 67 -0.99 11.24 -3.31
N TYR A 68 -0.51 12.29 -2.66
CA TYR A 68 -0.02 13.48 -3.34
C TYR A 68 1.10 13.20 -4.35
N LEU A 69 2.00 12.25 -4.04
CA LEU A 69 3.13 11.91 -4.91
C LEU A 69 2.76 10.96 -6.05
N TYR A 70 1.76 10.10 -5.87
CA TYR A 70 1.58 8.93 -6.74
C TYR A 70 0.18 8.74 -7.33
N GLU A 71 -0.86 9.39 -6.83
CA GLU A 71 -2.25 9.12 -7.22
C GLU A 71 -2.57 9.52 -8.68
N ASP A 72 -1.84 10.50 -9.23
CA ASP A 72 -2.05 10.96 -10.62
C ASP A 72 -1.40 10.02 -11.66
N ASP A 73 -0.29 9.38 -11.32
CA ASP A 73 0.51 8.56 -12.24
C ASP A 73 0.32 7.05 -12.03
N PHE A 74 -0.15 6.63 -10.85
CA PHE A 74 -0.23 5.23 -10.44
C PHE A 74 -1.58 4.87 -9.85
N ASN A 75 -1.98 3.61 -10.04
CA ASN A 75 -3.11 3.05 -9.34
C ASN A 75 -2.70 2.72 -7.89
N LEU A 76 -3.16 3.54 -6.95
CA LEU A 76 -2.93 3.37 -5.52
C LEU A 76 -4.02 2.49 -4.90
N ILE A 77 -3.61 1.34 -4.35
CA ILE A 77 -4.52 0.38 -3.71
C ILE A 77 -4.23 0.35 -2.21
N GLU A 78 -5.25 0.65 -1.40
CA GLU A 78 -5.15 0.68 0.04
C GLU A 78 -5.73 -0.60 0.67
N VAL A 79 -4.91 -1.34 1.40
CA VAL A 79 -5.29 -2.60 2.03
C VAL A 79 -5.27 -2.43 3.55
N PRO A 80 -6.40 -2.73 4.24
CA PRO A 80 -6.45 -2.61 5.69
C PRO A 80 -5.60 -3.68 6.37
N LEU A 81 -5.19 -3.39 7.59
CA LEU A 81 -4.63 -4.38 8.51
C LEU A 81 -5.75 -5.36 8.91
N PHE A 82 -5.46 -6.65 8.78
CA PHE A 82 -6.33 -7.72 9.24
C PHE A 82 -5.97 -8.11 10.68
N ASP A 83 -6.98 -8.53 11.45
CA ASP A 83 -6.86 -8.95 12.85
C ASP A 83 -6.11 -10.28 13.03
N THR A 84 -6.05 -11.07 11.97
CA THR A 84 -5.48 -12.41 11.93
C THR A 84 -4.60 -12.55 10.69
N GLU A 85 -3.63 -13.46 10.77
CA GLU A 85 -2.82 -13.81 9.62
C GLU A 85 -3.69 -14.39 8.51
N ILE A 86 -3.52 -13.88 7.29
CA ILE A 86 -4.30 -14.32 6.13
C ILE A 86 -3.80 -15.70 5.70
N ARG A 87 -4.58 -16.73 6.05
CA ARG A 87 -4.32 -18.13 5.68
C ARG A 87 -5.58 -18.80 5.15
N GLY A 88 -5.38 -19.71 4.20
CA GLY A 88 -6.47 -20.44 3.57
C GLY A 88 -7.22 -19.66 2.49
N TYR A 89 -7.96 -20.39 1.66
CA TYR A 89 -8.61 -19.87 0.46
C TYR A 89 -9.59 -18.72 0.76
N GLU A 90 -10.44 -18.86 1.77
CA GLU A 90 -11.47 -17.85 2.09
C GLU A 90 -10.86 -16.50 2.52
N GLN A 91 -9.81 -16.52 3.34
CA GLN A 91 -9.13 -15.29 3.77
C GLN A 91 -8.38 -14.63 2.60
N LEU A 92 -7.74 -15.42 1.73
CA LEU A 92 -7.13 -14.91 0.50
C LEU A 92 -8.17 -14.28 -0.44
N LYS A 93 -9.35 -14.90 -0.56
CA LYS A 93 -10.46 -14.35 -1.34
C LYS A 93 -10.97 -13.03 -0.76
N LYS A 94 -11.01 -12.89 0.57
CA LYS A 94 -11.33 -11.63 1.24
C LYS A 94 -10.29 -10.54 0.93
N LEU A 95 -9.00 -10.85 0.97
CA LEU A 95 -7.93 -9.93 0.54
C LEU A 95 -8.07 -9.53 -0.92
N GLY A 96 -8.37 -10.48 -1.80
CA GLY A 96 -8.56 -10.23 -3.23
C GLY A 96 -9.64 -9.19 -3.54
N LYS A 97 -10.67 -9.07 -2.69
CA LYS A 97 -11.70 -8.02 -2.81
C LYS A 97 -11.16 -6.60 -2.65
N TYR A 98 -9.99 -6.40 -2.04
CA TYR A 98 -9.34 -5.09 -1.97
C TYR A 98 -8.42 -4.84 -3.17
N LEU A 99 -7.83 -5.91 -3.72
CA LEU A 99 -6.82 -5.80 -4.78
C LEU A 99 -7.41 -5.72 -6.19
N PHE A 100 -8.58 -6.32 -6.41
CA PHE A 100 -9.19 -6.47 -7.73
C PHE A 100 -10.57 -5.78 -7.83
N GLN A 101 -10.75 -4.68 -7.10
CA GLN A 101 -11.94 -3.82 -7.23
C GLN A 101 -11.97 -3.08 -8.56
#